data_AF-A0A924BSS1-F1
#
_entry.id   AF-A0A924BSS1-F1
#
_cell.length_a   1.000
_cell.length_b   1.000
_cell.length_c   1.000
_cell.angle_alpha   90.00
_cell.angle_beta   90.00
_cell.angle_gamma   90.00
#
_symmetry.space_group_name_H-M   'P 1'
#
loop_
_entity.id
_entity.type
_entity.pdbx_description
1 polymer ?
#
loop_
_entity_poly.entity_id
_entity_poly.type
_entity_poly.pdbx_seq_one_letter_code
_entity_poly.pdbx_strand_id
1 'polypeptide(L)'
;PLFRRTEAACWSGRNPYFFRGKGGEGIGGPHAGLGMIWPMSIILRAMTSDDDAVIRTCLKILKVTHAGTGFMHESFAADDYNRYTRPWFGWANSLFGELMLDLVQRKPALMAHDIG
;
A
#
# COMPACT_ATOMS: atom_id res chain seq x y z
N PRO A 1 4.10 -22.02 0.38
CA PRO A 1 2.79 -22.44 0.95
C PRO A 1 2.42 -21.77 2.28
N LEU A 2 3.28 -21.80 3.30
CA LEU A 2 2.99 -21.19 4.62
C LEU A 2 2.89 -19.66 4.53
N PHE A 3 3.87 -19.01 3.90
CA PHE A 3 3.88 -17.55 3.70
C PHE A 3 2.57 -17.02 3.10
N ARG A 4 2.11 -17.59 1.98
CA ARG A 4 0.86 -17.18 1.31
C ARG A 4 -0.39 -17.33 2.18
N ARG A 5 -0.44 -18.36 3.05
CA ARG A 5 -1.54 -18.50 4.02
C ARG A 5 -1.50 -17.42 5.09
N THR A 6 -0.32 -17.08 5.57
CA THR A 6 -0.14 -15.99 6.54
C THR A 6 -0.49 -14.65 5.91
N GLU A 7 -0.01 -14.37 4.70
CA GLU A 7 -0.36 -13.18 3.92
C GLU A 7 -1.88 -13.04 3.75
N ALA A 8 -2.55 -14.11 3.32
CA ALA A 8 -4.01 -14.13 3.19
C ALA A 8 -4.73 -13.88 4.54
N ALA A 9 -4.21 -14.41 5.65
CA ALA A 9 -4.78 -14.15 6.97
C ALA A 9 -4.55 -12.68 7.42
N CYS A 10 -3.36 -12.13 7.16
CA CYS A 10 -3.01 -10.74 7.47
C CYS A 10 -3.84 -9.73 6.66
N TRP A 11 -4.18 -10.08 5.41
CA TRP A 11 -5.02 -9.28 4.50
C TRP A 11 -6.50 -9.68 4.56
N SER A 12 -7.01 -9.98 5.76
CA SER A 12 -8.40 -10.35 6.00
C SER A 12 -8.90 -9.79 7.33
N GLY A 13 -10.22 -9.85 7.56
CA GLY A 13 -10.83 -9.46 8.84
C GLY A 13 -10.38 -10.29 10.06
N ARG A 14 -9.52 -11.31 9.87
CA ARG A 14 -8.86 -12.02 10.97
C ARG A 14 -7.74 -11.20 11.62
N ASN A 15 -7.17 -10.25 10.89
CA ASN A 15 -6.18 -9.32 11.41
C ASN A 15 -6.93 -8.09 11.97
N PRO A 16 -6.85 -7.80 13.27
CA PRO A 16 -7.54 -6.64 13.87
C PRO A 16 -7.02 -5.29 13.36
N TYR A 17 -5.88 -5.28 12.67
CA TYR A 17 -5.27 -4.09 12.08
C TYR A 17 -5.38 -4.05 10.55
N PHE A 18 -6.19 -4.94 9.96
CA PHE A 18 -6.58 -4.84 8.57
C PHE A 18 -7.82 -3.96 8.44
N PHE A 19 -7.72 -2.90 7.64
CA PHE A 19 -8.78 -1.92 7.45
C PHE A 19 -9.15 -1.80 5.98
N ARG A 20 -10.43 -1.50 5.73
CA ARG A 20 -10.97 -1.22 4.39
C ARG A 20 -11.89 0.00 4.50
N GLY A 21 -11.73 0.93 3.57
CA GLY A 21 -12.54 2.13 3.48
C GLY A 21 -12.49 2.74 2.07
N LYS A 22 -12.89 4.00 1.95
CA LYS A 22 -12.93 4.71 0.66
C LYS A 22 -11.56 4.82 -0.04
N GLY A 23 -10.48 4.98 0.72
CA GLY A 23 -9.11 5.06 0.20
C GLY A 23 -8.54 3.72 -0.28
N GLY A 24 -9.22 2.61 0.00
CA GLY A 24 -8.76 1.27 -0.32
C GLY A 24 -8.67 0.37 0.92
N GLU A 25 -7.85 -0.66 0.83
CA GLU A 25 -7.60 -1.59 1.94
C GLU A 25 -6.11 -1.74 2.22
N GLY A 26 -5.78 -2.01 3.47
CA GLY A 26 -4.40 -2.19 3.89
C GLY A 26 -4.28 -2.49 5.37
N ILE A 27 -3.04 -2.66 5.81
CA ILE A 27 -2.72 -3.00 7.20
C ILE A 27 -2.12 -1.76 7.87
N GLY A 28 -2.55 -1.52 9.11
CA GLY A 28 -1.96 -0.53 10.00
C GLY A 28 -1.46 -1.17 11.29
N GLY A 29 -1.68 -0.48 12.40
CA GLY A 29 -1.32 -0.96 13.73
C GLY A 29 -1.83 -0.02 14.82
N PRO A 30 -1.59 -0.34 16.10
CA PRO A 30 -2.08 0.48 17.21
C PRO A 30 -1.38 1.85 17.30
N HIS A 31 -0.21 2.01 16.66
CA HIS A 31 0.63 3.21 16.77
C HIS A 31 -0.04 4.48 16.23
N ALA A 32 -0.71 4.40 15.07
CA ALA A 32 -1.38 5.54 14.44
C ALA A 32 -2.87 5.66 14.82
N GLY A 33 -3.40 4.69 15.59
CA GLY A 33 -4.83 4.57 15.88
C GLY A 33 -5.58 3.64 14.92
N LEU A 34 -6.77 3.19 15.33
CA LEU A 34 -7.61 2.30 14.54
C LEU A 34 -8.13 3.00 13.27
N GLY A 35 -8.20 2.25 12.16
CA GLY A 35 -8.66 2.76 10.87
C GLY A 35 -7.57 3.51 10.08
N MET A 36 -6.34 3.58 10.59
CA MET A 36 -5.20 4.15 9.88
C MET A 36 -4.44 3.06 9.13
N ILE A 37 -4.35 3.17 7.80
CA ILE A 37 -3.65 2.24 6.92
C ILE A 37 -2.23 2.76 6.66
N TRP A 38 -1.22 1.88 6.69
CA TRP A 38 0.15 2.25 6.35
C TRP A 38 0.43 1.97 4.87
N PRO A 39 0.84 2.97 4.06
CA PRO A 39 1.26 2.76 2.67
C PRO A 39 2.30 1.65 2.51
N MET A 40 3.19 1.51 3.49
CA MET A 40 4.19 0.45 3.54
C MET A 40 3.61 -0.96 3.44
N SER A 41 2.45 -1.23 4.04
CA SER A 41 1.82 -2.55 3.94
C SER A 41 1.40 -2.85 2.49
N ILE A 42 0.87 -1.84 1.80
CA ILE A 42 0.43 -1.92 0.40
C ILE A 42 1.64 -2.07 -0.53
N ILE A 43 2.72 -1.33 -0.26
CA ILE A 43 3.99 -1.46 -0.98
C ILE A 43 4.54 -2.89 -0.85
N LEU A 44 4.61 -3.43 0.37
CA LEU A 44 5.08 -4.79 0.59
C LEU A 44 4.19 -5.83 -0.10
N ARG A 45 2.87 -5.67 -0.08
CA ARG A 45 1.95 -6.56 -0.82
C ARG A 45 2.23 -6.55 -2.32
N ALA A 46 2.54 -5.38 -2.90
CA ALA A 46 2.92 -5.29 -4.31
C ALA A 46 4.27 -5.99 -4.57
N MET A 47 5.29 -5.75 -3.72
CA MET A 47 6.61 -6.36 -3.86
C MET A 47 6.57 -7.89 -3.73
N THR A 48 5.72 -8.44 -2.86
CA THR A 48 5.61 -9.89 -2.63
C THR A 48 4.61 -10.59 -3.55
N SER A 49 3.92 -9.87 -4.43
CA SER A 49 2.93 -10.46 -5.35
C SER A 49 3.54 -10.81 -6.71
N ASP A 50 3.07 -11.91 -7.28
CA ASP A 50 3.27 -12.26 -8.69
C ASP A 50 2.01 -12.03 -9.54
N ASP A 51 0.87 -11.76 -8.88
CA ASP A 51 -0.41 -11.44 -9.50
C ASP A 51 -0.46 -9.96 -9.90
N ASP A 52 -0.50 -9.72 -11.20
CA ASP A 52 -0.54 -8.39 -11.82
C ASP A 52 -1.77 -7.58 -11.39
N ALA A 53 -2.93 -8.21 -11.13
CA ALA A 53 -4.13 -7.52 -10.68
C ALA A 53 -3.97 -7.00 -9.24
N VAL A 54 -3.32 -7.77 -8.37
CA VAL A 54 -2.97 -7.34 -7.01
C VAL A 54 -2.00 -6.17 -7.05
N ILE A 55 -0.96 -6.26 -7.88
CA ILE A 55 0.03 -5.18 -8.03
C ILE A 55 -0.64 -3.90 -8.52
N ARG A 56 -1.47 -3.96 -9.58
CA ARG A 56 -2.21 -2.80 -10.10
C ARG A 56 -3.12 -2.18 -9.05
N THR A 57 -3.81 -3.01 -8.26
CA THR A 57 -4.65 -2.53 -7.16
C THR A 57 -3.83 -1.77 -6.12
N CYS A 58 -2.66 -2.30 -5.73
CA CYS A 58 -1.77 -1.64 -4.78
C CYS A 58 -1.25 -0.30 -5.31
N LEU A 59 -0.79 -0.26 -6.56
CA LEU A 59 -0.32 0.98 -7.22
C LEU A 59 -1.43 2.03 -7.31
N LYS A 60 -2.65 1.60 -7.65
CA LYS A 60 -3.81 2.50 -7.69
C LYS A 60 -4.09 3.11 -6.32
N ILE A 61 -4.10 2.31 -5.25
CA ILE A 61 -4.29 2.81 -3.88
C ILE A 61 -3.22 3.85 -3.56
N LEU A 62 -1.93 3.51 -3.72
CA LEU A 62 -0.82 4.42 -3.43
C LEU A 62 -0.90 5.75 -4.22
N LYS A 63 -1.34 5.68 -5.48
CA LYS A 63 -1.57 6.84 -6.35
C LYS A 63 -2.73 7.72 -5.88
N VAL A 64 -3.79 7.18 -5.27
CA VAL A 64 -4.94 8.01 -4.86
C VAL A 64 -4.84 8.50 -3.41
N THR A 65 -4.10 7.79 -2.54
CA THR A 65 -4.07 8.08 -1.09
C THR A 65 -2.95 9.01 -0.62
N HIS A 66 -2.27 9.71 -1.54
CA HIS A 66 -1.21 10.65 -1.19
C HIS A 66 -1.73 12.07 -0.88
N ALA A 67 -3.05 12.29 -0.77
CA ALA A 67 -3.66 13.59 -0.41
C ALA A 67 -3.14 14.81 -1.21
N GLY A 68 -2.82 14.62 -2.50
CA GLY A 68 -2.27 15.68 -3.35
C GLY A 68 -0.80 16.05 -3.10
N THR A 69 -0.10 15.41 -2.14
CA THR A 69 1.28 15.76 -1.77
C THR A 69 2.35 15.20 -2.72
N GLY A 70 2.06 14.09 -3.39
CA GLY A 70 3.04 13.35 -4.19
C GLY A 70 4.03 12.51 -3.36
N PHE A 71 3.87 12.46 -2.04
CA PHE A 71 4.72 11.68 -1.13
C PHE A 71 3.96 10.55 -0.45
N MET A 72 4.70 9.53 -0.01
CA MET A 72 4.18 8.50 0.88
C MET A 72 4.19 9.01 2.32
N HIS A 73 3.04 8.86 2.97
CA HIS A 73 2.86 9.16 4.39
C HIS A 73 3.17 7.93 5.25
N GLU A 74 3.25 8.10 6.56
CA GLU A 74 3.31 6.94 7.48
C GLU A 74 1.99 6.19 7.50
N SER A 75 0.89 6.92 7.61
CA SER A 75 -0.44 6.35 7.58
C SER A 75 -1.46 7.31 6.97
N PHE A 76 -2.57 6.78 6.46
CA PHE A 76 -3.74 7.55 6.05
C PHE A 76 -5.02 6.89 6.58
N ALA A 77 -6.04 7.67 6.90
CA ALA A 77 -7.32 7.13 7.37
C ALA A 77 -8.07 6.42 6.23
N ALA A 78 -8.59 5.23 6.49
CA ALA A 78 -9.21 4.39 5.47
C ALA A 78 -10.40 5.08 4.76
N ASP A 79 -11.17 5.90 5.45
CA ASP A 79 -12.35 6.59 4.90
C ASP A 79 -12.11 8.05 4.49
N ASP A 80 -10.97 8.63 4.85
CA ASP A 80 -10.59 9.99 4.49
C ASP A 80 -9.07 10.11 4.40
N TYR A 81 -8.53 9.81 3.21
CA TYR A 81 -7.09 9.80 2.98
C TYR A 81 -6.45 11.19 3.00
N ASN A 82 -7.22 12.28 3.13
CA ASN A 82 -6.67 13.61 3.44
C ASN A 82 -6.24 13.72 4.92
N ARG A 83 -6.66 12.78 5.77
CA ARG A 83 -6.17 12.63 7.14
C ARG A 83 -5.05 11.61 7.15
N TYR A 84 -3.82 12.09 7.30
CA TYR A 84 -2.61 11.28 7.28
C TYR A 84 -1.61 11.72 8.35
N THR A 85 -0.66 10.84 8.68
CA THR A 85 0.44 11.12 9.61
C THR A 85 1.77 11.20 8.87
N ARG A 86 2.68 12.05 9.38
CA ARG A 86 4.03 12.28 8.83
C ARG A 86 4.01 12.66 7.34
N PRO A 87 3.76 13.95 7.01
CA PRO A 87 3.71 14.43 5.62
C PRO A 87 4.99 14.14 4.83
N TRP A 88 6.13 14.04 5.51
CA TRP A 88 7.41 13.68 4.91
C TRP A 88 8.01 12.50 5.68
N PHE A 89 8.05 11.34 5.03
CA PHE A 89 8.61 10.13 5.61
C PHE A 89 9.57 9.45 4.64
N GLY A 90 10.87 9.74 4.81
CA GLY A 90 11.92 9.28 3.91
C GLY A 90 11.92 7.76 3.67
N TRP A 91 11.67 6.95 4.71
CA TRP A 91 11.64 5.49 4.54
C TRP A 91 10.49 5.03 3.64
N ALA A 92 9.27 5.51 3.86
CA ALA A 92 8.11 5.15 3.02
C ALA A 92 8.31 5.60 1.57
N ASN A 93 8.90 6.78 1.36
CA ASN A 93 9.26 7.29 0.03
C ASN A 93 10.30 6.40 -0.66
N SER A 94 11.39 6.04 0.03
CA SER A 94 12.42 5.16 -0.54
C SER A 94 11.87 3.77 -0.86
N LEU A 95 11.01 3.21 0.00
CA LEU A 95 10.38 1.91 -0.23
C LEU A 95 9.46 1.93 -1.46
N PHE A 96 8.73 3.04 -1.68
CA PHE A 96 7.96 3.23 -2.90
C PHE A 96 8.86 3.31 -4.14
N GLY A 97 9.98 4.04 -4.06
CA GLY A 97 10.99 4.07 -5.12
C GLY A 97 11.56 2.69 -5.45
N GLU A 98 11.84 1.88 -4.44
CA GLU A 98 12.30 0.50 -4.58
C GLU A 98 11.27 -0.39 -5.29
N LEU A 99 9.99 -0.28 -4.91
CA LEU A 99 8.89 -0.97 -5.61
C LEU A 99 8.85 -0.59 -7.10
N MET A 100 8.99 0.70 -7.43
CA MET A 100 8.96 1.14 -8.83
C MET A 100 10.14 0.56 -9.62
N LEU A 101 11.34 0.55 -9.05
CA LEU A 101 12.52 -0.03 -9.69
C LEU A 101 12.39 -1.55 -9.88
N ASP A 102 11.90 -2.28 -8.87
CA ASP A 102 11.62 -3.72 -8.97
C ASP A 102 10.63 -4.01 -10.10
N LEU A 103 9.51 -3.29 -10.16
CA LEU A 103 8.48 -3.54 -11.16
C LEU A 103 8.93 -3.20 -12.59
N VAL A 104 9.76 -2.17 -12.79
CA VAL A 104 10.36 -1.88 -14.10
C VAL A 104 11.21 -3.06 -14.59
N GLN A 105 11.90 -3.76 -13.69
CA GLN A 105 12.73 -4.92 -14.05
C GLN A 105 11.92 -6.21 -14.19
N ARG A 106 11.04 -6.50 -13.21
CA ARG A 106 10.34 -7.79 -13.08
C ARG A 106 9.04 -7.85 -13.87
N LYS A 107 8.37 -6.70 -14.05
CA LYS A 107 7.02 -6.59 -14.64
C LYS A 107 6.89 -5.36 -15.56
N PRO A 108 7.78 -5.17 -16.57
CA PRO A 108 7.81 -3.94 -17.38
C PRO A 108 6.49 -3.61 -18.09
N ALA A 109 5.69 -4.62 -18.45
CA ALA A 109 4.37 -4.43 -19.06
C ALA A 109 3.36 -3.72 -18.14
N LEU A 110 3.55 -3.76 -16.81
CA LEU A 110 2.73 -3.00 -15.87
C LEU A 110 3.04 -1.50 -15.90
N MET A 111 4.24 -1.12 -16.36
CA MET A 111 4.72 0.26 -16.44
C MET A 111 4.57 0.88 -17.83
N ALA A 112 4.30 0.07 -18.86
CA ALA A 112 4.17 0.53 -20.25
C ALA A 112 2.83 1.22 -20.56
N HIS A 113 1.83 1.10 -19.68
CA HIS A 113 0.51 1.68 -19.85
C HIS A 113 0.13 2.49 -18.61
N ASP A 114 -0.61 3.59 -18.82
CA ASP A 114 -1.08 4.43 -17.73
C ASP A 114 -1.79 3.59 -16.67
N ILE A 115 -1.27 3.65 -15.46
CA ILE A 115 -1.88 3.08 -14.27
C ILE A 115 -3.03 4.04 -13.93
N GLY A 116 -4.18 3.85 -14.59
CA GLY A 116 -5.38 4.71 -14.49
C GLY A 116 -5.70 5.12 -13.05
#